data_AF-A0A510HHJ7-F1
#
_entry.id   AF-A0A510HHJ7-F1
#
_cell.length_a   1.000
_cell.length_b   1.000
_cell.length_c   1.000
_cell.angle_alpha   90.00
_cell.angle_beta   90.00
_cell.angle_gamma   90.00
#
_symmetry.space_group_name_H-M   'P 1'
#
loop_
_entity.id
_entity.type
_entity.pdbx_description
1 polymer ?
#
loop_
_entity_poly.entity_id
_entity_poly.type
_entity_poly.pdbx_seq_one_letter_code
_entity_poly.pdbx_strand_id
1 'polypeptide(L)'
;MNGHCDTARALYLELRALGLTLWVEDDPDGGPLDYGIALDGLRSLSEARARRLARRIRENEYELVRVLLDRRDLDLDAVRKEGHC
;
A
#
# COMPACT_ATOMS: atom_id res chain seq x y z
N MET A 1 10.08 6.69 18.40
CA MET A 1 9.99 5.47 17.59
C MET A 1 9.23 5.82 16.32
N ASN A 2 9.91 6.27 15.25
CA ASN A 2 9.24 6.82 14.04
C ASN A 2 9.64 6.12 12.72
N GLY A 3 10.57 5.16 12.72
CA GLY A 3 11.13 4.61 11.46
C GLY A 3 10.20 3.70 10.65
N HIS A 4 9.18 3.10 11.27
CA HIS A 4 8.27 2.18 10.58
C HIS A 4 7.21 2.90 9.72
N CYS A 5 6.64 4.01 10.21
CA CYS A 5 5.69 4.82 9.43
C CYS A 5 6.35 5.45 8.20
N ASP A 6 7.60 5.92 8.32
CA ASP A 6 8.34 6.51 7.19
C ASP A 6 8.61 5.49 6.08
N THR A 7 8.88 4.23 6.45
CA THR A 7 9.15 3.15 5.49
C THR A 7 7.88 2.73 4.74
N ALA A 8 6.74 2.63 5.43
CA ALA A 8 5.46 2.31 4.80
C ALA A 8 4.94 3.45 3.90
N ARG A 9 5.13 4.71 4.31
CA ARG A 9 4.80 5.89 3.48
C ARG A 9 5.63 5.90 2.19
N ALA A 10 6.94 5.69 2.29
CA ALA A 10 7.81 5.59 1.13
C ALA A 10 7.41 4.45 0.20
N LEU A 11 7.04 3.28 0.74
CA LEU A 11 6.56 2.15 -0.03
C LEU A 11 5.24 2.47 -0.75
N TYR A 12 4.28 3.13 -0.09
CA TYR A 12 3.03 3.57 -0.73
C TYR A 12 3.30 4.51 -1.92
N LEU A 13 4.17 5.50 -1.74
CA LEU A 13 4.53 6.43 -2.82
C LEU A 13 5.24 5.73 -3.98
N GLU A 14 6.16 4.80 -3.69
CA GLU A 14 6.83 3.98 -4.71
C GLU A 14 5.80 3.19 -5.53
N LEU A 15 4.84 2.55 -4.87
CA LEU A 15 3.79 1.78 -5.52
C LEU A 15 2.92 2.65 -6.44
N ARG A 16 2.52 3.84 -5.96
CA ARG A 16 1.75 4.80 -6.77
C ARG A 16 2.55 5.31 -7.97
N ALA A 17 3.84 5.58 -7.80
CA ALA A 17 4.72 5.99 -8.90
C ALA A 17 4.90 4.88 -9.97
N LEU A 18 4.73 3.62 -9.58
CA LEU A 18 4.70 2.48 -10.50
C LEU A 18 3.34 2.31 -11.20
N GLY A 19 2.38 3.20 -10.96
CA GLY A 19 1.02 3.11 -11.49
C GLY A 19 0.19 2.00 -10.84
N LEU A 20 0.61 1.51 -9.67
CA LEU A 20 -0.15 0.53 -8.91
C LEU A 20 -1.17 1.24 -8.03
N THR A 21 -2.38 0.67 -8.00
CA THR A 21 -3.44 1.14 -7.11
C THR A 21 -3.53 0.21 -5.92
N LEU A 22 -3.60 0.79 -4.72
CA LEU A 22 -3.69 0.09 -3.46
C LEU A 22 -4.89 0.56 -2.67
N TRP A 23 -5.62 -0.38 -2.08
CA TRP A 23 -6.69 -0.11 -1.15
C TRP A 23 -6.75 -1.18 -0.08
N VAL A 24 -7.39 -0.82 1.04
CA VAL A 24 -7.67 -1.75 2.13
C VAL A 24 -8.95 -2.48 1.78
N GLU A 25 -8.95 -3.80 1.91
CA GLU A 25 -10.15 -4.63 1.86
C GLU A 25 -10.38 -5.27 3.22
N ASP A 26 -11.62 -5.60 3.53
CA ASP A 26 -11.94 -6.43 4.68
C ASP A 26 -11.38 -7.84 4.41
N ASP A 27 -10.54 -8.34 5.31
CA ASP A 27 -10.02 -9.70 5.25
C ASP A 27 -10.33 -10.40 6.58
N PRO A 28 -11.58 -10.88 6.74
CA PRO A 28 -12.04 -11.50 7.98
C PRO A 28 -11.33 -12.84 8.30
N ASP A 29 -10.59 -13.41 7.34
CA ASP A 29 -9.86 -14.67 7.50
C ASP A 29 -8.33 -14.49 7.59
N GLY A 30 -7.81 -13.27 7.35
CA GLY A 30 -6.41 -13.04 6.97
C GLY A 30 -5.42 -12.60 8.05
N GLY A 31 -5.86 -12.12 9.22
CA GLY A 31 -4.92 -11.72 10.26
C GLY A 31 -5.48 -10.86 11.40
N PRO A 32 -4.63 -10.42 12.35
CA PRO A 32 -5.02 -9.76 13.60
C PRO A 32 -5.68 -8.38 13.46
N LEU A 33 -5.84 -7.88 12.23
CA LEU A 33 -6.46 -6.60 11.93
C LEU A 33 -7.84 -6.73 11.24
N ASP A 34 -8.25 -7.94 10.82
CA ASP A 34 -9.44 -8.16 9.97
C ASP A 34 -9.43 -7.35 8.65
N TYR A 35 -8.25 -6.85 8.25
CA TYR A 35 -8.03 -6.04 7.05
C TYR A 35 -6.85 -6.60 6.24
N GLY A 36 -7.01 -6.63 4.92
CA GLY A 36 -5.97 -6.98 3.96
C GLY A 36 -5.65 -5.83 3.01
N ILE A 37 -4.59 -5.99 2.21
CA ILE A 37 -4.22 -5.03 1.16
C ILE A 37 -4.49 -5.64 -0.22
N ALA A 38 -5.36 -4.99 -0.98
CA ALA A 38 -5.58 -5.28 -2.38
C ALA A 38 -4.73 -4.39 -3.28
N LEU A 39 -4.31 -4.95 -4.42
CA LEU A 39 -3.43 -4.32 -5.39
C LEU A 39 -3.93 -4.56 -6.82
N ASP A 40 -4.00 -3.49 -7.60
CA ASP A 40 -4.15 -3.55 -9.05
C ASP A 40 -2.91 -3.04 -9.77
N GLY A 41 -2.72 -3.49 -11.01
CA GLY A 41 -1.63 -3.07 -11.90
C GLY A 41 -0.40 -3.98 -11.86
N LEU A 42 -0.35 -4.99 -10.98
CA LEU A 42 0.78 -5.93 -10.85
C LEU A 42 1.16 -6.64 -12.17
N ARG A 43 0.17 -6.86 -13.04
CA ARG A 43 0.36 -7.46 -14.38
C ARG A 43 1.28 -6.67 -15.31
N SER A 44 1.50 -5.39 -15.02
CA SER A 44 2.42 -4.52 -15.79
C SER A 44 3.88 -4.72 -15.41
N LEU A 45 4.16 -5.43 -14.31
CA LEU A 45 5.49 -5.66 -13.79
C LEU A 45 6.02 -7.04 -14.20
N SER A 46 7.34 -7.15 -14.32
CA SER A 46 7.98 -8.46 -14.48
C SER A 46 7.75 -9.33 -13.25
N GLU A 47 7.66 -10.65 -13.44
CA GLU A 47 7.37 -11.60 -12.36
C GLU A 47 8.35 -11.48 -11.18
N ALA A 48 9.64 -11.31 -11.45
CA ALA A 48 10.65 -11.11 -10.41
C ALA A 48 10.43 -9.82 -9.61
N ARG A 49 9.97 -8.75 -10.26
CA ARG A 49 9.68 -7.46 -9.62
C ARG A 49 8.39 -7.55 -8.81
N ALA A 50 7.35 -8.16 -9.37
CA ALA A 50 6.08 -8.43 -8.68
C ALA A 50 6.28 -9.27 -7.41
N ARG A 51 7.07 -10.36 -7.47
CA ARG A 51 7.37 -11.21 -6.31
C ARG A 51 8.12 -10.44 -5.20
N ARG A 52 9.10 -9.60 -5.56
CA ARG A 52 9.82 -8.76 -4.59
C ARG A 52 8.90 -7.73 -3.93
N LEU A 53 8.03 -7.10 -4.71
CA LEU A 53 7.04 -6.15 -4.23
C LEU A 53 6.02 -6.80 -3.29
N ALA A 54 5.45 -7.94 -3.68
CA ALA A 54 4.51 -8.69 -2.85
C ALA A 54 5.11 -9.06 -1.48
N ARG A 55 6.39 -9.46 -1.45
CA ARG A 55 7.09 -9.72 -0.18
C ARG A 55 7.23 -8.46 0.67
N ARG A 56 7.65 -7.34 0.09
CA ARG A 56 7.79 -6.05 0.80
C ARG A 56 6.45 -5.55 1.36
N ILE A 57 5.36 -5.71 0.59
CA ILE A 57 4.01 -5.36 1.03
C ILE A 57 3.61 -6.21 2.23
N ARG A 58 3.78 -7.53 2.16
CA ARG A 58 3.48 -8.43 3.28
C ARG A 58 4.31 -8.11 4.53
N GLU A 59 5.59 -7.77 4.38
CA GLU A 59 6.47 -7.37 5.49
C GLU A 59 6.04 -6.04 6.15
N ASN A 60 5.28 -5.19 5.44
CA ASN A 60 4.88 -3.85 5.90
C ASN A 60 3.35 -3.67 5.95
N GLU A 61 2.58 -4.76 5.89
CA GLU A 61 1.13 -4.73 5.67
C GLU A 61 0.41 -3.89 6.73
N TYR A 62 0.70 -4.13 8.01
CA TYR A 62 0.12 -3.39 9.12
C TYR A 62 0.32 -1.88 9.01
N GLU A 63 1.54 -1.44 8.71
CA GLU A 63 1.86 -0.02 8.61
C GLU A 63 1.30 0.60 7.32
N LEU A 64 1.23 -0.17 6.23
CA LEU A 64 0.58 0.26 4.99
C LEU A 64 -0.94 0.45 5.17
N VAL A 65 -1.61 -0.45 5.89
CA VAL A 65 -3.03 -0.27 6.24
C VAL A 65 -3.22 1.04 7.03
N ARG A 66 -2.34 1.33 8.00
CA ARG A 66 -2.38 2.59 8.74
C ARG A 66 -2.18 3.80 7.83
N VAL A 67 -1.23 3.74 6.90
CA VAL A 67 -1.00 4.80 5.90
C VAL A 67 -2.22 4.99 4.99
N LEU A 68 -2.85 3.90 4.55
CA LEU A 68 -4.05 3.94 3.69
C LEU A 68 -5.29 4.48 4.41
N LEU A 69 -5.46 4.16 5.69
CA LEU A 69 -6.57 4.64 6.51
C LEU A 69 -6.34 6.05 7.07
N ASP A 70 -5.08 6.48 7.17
CA ASP A 70 -4.76 7.84 7.58
C ASP A 70 -5.17 8.83 6.48
N ARG A 71 -6.16 9.66 6.80
CA ARG A 71 -6.68 10.74 5.95
C ARG A 71 -6.08 12.10 6.30
N ARG A 72 -5.20 12.17 7.31
CA ARG A 72 -4.60 13.42 7.77
C ARG A 72 -3.32 13.79 7.01
N ASP A 73 -2.75 12.86 6.26
CA ASP A 73 -1.59 13.10 5.40
C ASP A 73 -2.03 13.75 4.07
N LEU A 74 -1.77 15.06 3.95
CA LEU A 74 -2.18 15.88 2.82
C LEU A 74 -1.49 15.48 1.50
N ASP A 75 -0.25 14.99 1.56
CA ASP A 75 0.47 14.55 0.36
C ASP A 75 -0.17 13.27 -0.19
N LEU A 76 -0.58 12.36 0.70
CA LEU A 76 -1.28 11.14 0.34
C LEU A 76 -2.71 11.41 -0.14
N ASP A 77 -3.39 12.39 0.45
CA ASP A 77 -4.73 12.80 0.00
C ASP A 77 -4.69 13.37 -1.43
N ALA A 78 -3.66 14.15 -1.77
CA ALA A 78 -3.45 14.64 -3.14
C ALA A 78 -3.25 13.47 -4.12
N VAL A 79 -2.35 12.53 -3.81
CA VAL A 79 -2.08 11.35 -4.63
C VAL A 79 -3.33 10.47 -4.80
N ARG A 80 -4.19 10.35 -3.78
CA ARG A 80 -5.46 9.60 -3.87
C ARG A 80 -6.44 10.28 -4.84
N LYS A 81 -6.57 11.60 -4.78
CA LYS A 81 -7.47 12.37 -5.66
C LYS A 81 -7.08 12.27 -7.13
N GLU A 82 -5.79 12.22 -7.44
CA GLU A 82 -5.30 12.05 -8.82
C GLU A 82 -5.67 10.70 -9.44
N GLY A 83 -5.83 9.63 -8.64
CA GLY A 83 -6.21 8.30 -9.12
C GLY A 83 -7.71 8.05 -9.24
N HIS A 84 -8.56 9.01 -8.87
CA HIS A 84 -10.02 8.92 -8.85
C HIS A 84 -10.70 9.72 -9.98
N CYS A 85 -9.96 9.99 -11.06
CA CYS A 85 -10.46 10.67 -12.27
C CYS A 85 -11.01 9.70 -13.31
#